data_AF-A0A8T6RUB2-F1
#
_entry.id   AF-A0A8T6RUB2-F1
#
_cell.length_a   1.000
_cell.length_b   1.000
_cell.length_c   1.000
_cell.angle_alpha   90.00
_cell.angle_beta   90.00
_cell.angle_gamma   90.00
#
_symmetry.space_group_name_H-M   'P 1'
#
loop_
_entity.id
_entity.type
_entity.pdbx_description
1 polymer ?
#
loop_
_entity_poly.entity_id
_entity_poly.type
_entity_poly.pdbx_seq_one_letter_code
_entity_poly.pdbx_strand_id
1 'polypeptide(L)'
;YAATANIAWPKDLIAKVKKAMDAPGPAFIHIFAPCPTGWRYPPDKTLEIAKQATHAKVFPLYEVEDGVYTVKQFKKEASIEEYLMRQGRFRHLTQEEIDTIERNCLEWYDKLLKCEMVTKEE
;
A
#
# COMPACT_ATOMS: atom_id res chain seq x y z
N TYR A 1 -0.61 -3.07 -18.07
CA TYR A 1 -1.19 -2.37 -16.91
C TYR A 1 -0.82 -3.08 -15.62
N ALA A 2 -0.24 -2.39 -14.64
CA ALA A 2 0.00 -2.93 -13.31
C ALA A 2 -0.48 -1.95 -12.24
N ALA A 3 -1.05 -2.43 -11.15
CA ALA A 3 -1.50 -1.55 -10.07
C ALA A 3 -1.43 -2.22 -8.69
N THR A 4 -1.36 -1.40 -7.65
CA THR A 4 -1.65 -1.82 -6.28
C THR A 4 -3.01 -1.28 -5.86
N ALA A 5 -3.75 -2.05 -5.08
CA ALA A 5 -5.06 -1.66 -4.56
C ALA A 5 -5.23 -2.14 -3.12
N ASN A 6 -6.17 -1.56 -2.39
CA ASN A 6 -6.44 -1.95 -1.01
C ASN A 6 -7.94 -1.83 -0.72
N ILE A 7 -8.48 -2.83 -0.02
CA ILE A 7 -9.92 -2.97 0.28
C ILE A 7 -10.51 -1.76 1.02
N ALA A 8 -9.69 -0.96 1.69
CA ALA A 8 -10.12 0.27 2.36
C ALA A 8 -10.56 1.39 1.39
N TRP A 9 -10.22 1.31 0.10
CA TRP A 9 -10.62 2.26 -0.94
C TRP A 9 -11.37 1.56 -2.08
N PRO A 10 -12.62 1.11 -1.86
CA PRO A 10 -13.35 0.29 -2.82
C PRO A 10 -13.56 0.98 -4.18
N LYS A 11 -13.77 2.31 -4.19
CA LYS A 11 -13.89 3.08 -5.44
C LYS A 11 -12.60 3.04 -6.27
N ASP A 12 -11.44 3.11 -5.62
CA ASP A 12 -10.13 3.02 -6.25
C ASP A 12 -9.90 1.63 -6.83
N LEU A 13 -10.16 0.59 -6.03
CA LEU A 13 -10.06 -0.79 -6.45
C LEU A 13 -10.95 -1.09 -7.67
N ILE A 14 -12.22 -0.67 -7.64
CA ILE A 14 -13.15 -0.88 -8.76
C ILE A 14 -12.67 -0.17 -10.03
N ALA A 15 -12.18 1.07 -9.92
CA ALA A 15 -11.65 1.81 -11.07
C ALA A 15 -10.44 1.11 -11.70
N LYS A 16 -9.50 0.64 -10.87
CA LYS A 16 -8.31 -0.09 -11.31
C LYS A 16 -8.64 -1.44 -11.94
N VAL A 17 -9.62 -2.17 -11.40
CA VAL A 17 -10.10 -3.43 -11.99
C VAL A 17 -10.72 -3.18 -13.37
N LYS A 18 -11.56 -2.15 -13.54
CA LYS A 18 -12.12 -1.80 -14.85
C LYS A 18 -11.02 -1.48 -15.85
N LYS A 19 -10.06 -0.64 -15.46
CA LYS A 19 -8.92 -0.28 -16.31
C LYS A 19 -8.05 -1.48 -16.68
N ALA A 20 -7.85 -2.43 -15.76
CA ALA A 20 -7.16 -3.69 -16.04
C ALA A 20 -7.90 -4.56 -17.06
N MET A 21 -9.24 -4.60 -17.00
CA MET A 21 -10.07 -5.36 -17.95
C MET A 21 -10.01 -4.78 -19.36
N ASP A 22 -9.90 -3.45 -19.48
CA ASP A 22 -9.83 -2.74 -20.75
C ASP A 22 -8.39 -2.66 -21.31
N ALA A 23 -7.39 -3.18 -20.59
CA ALA A 23 -5.99 -3.12 -21.01
C ALA A 23 -5.74 -3.99 -22.26
N PRO A 24 -4.96 -3.52 -23.25
CA PRO A 24 -4.71 -4.23 -24.51
C PRO A 24 -3.83 -5.49 -24.38
N GLY A 25 -3.48 -5.89 -23.16
CA GLY A 25 -2.57 -6.99 -22.86
C GLY A 25 -2.73 -7.48 -21.42
N PRO A 26 -1.81 -8.32 -20.92
CA PRO A 26 -1.90 -8.82 -19.55
C PRO A 26 -1.92 -7.67 -18.54
N ALA A 27 -2.79 -7.81 -17.54
CA ALA A 27 -2.93 -6.87 -16.45
C ALA A 27 -2.66 -7.55 -15.11
N PHE A 28 -2.04 -6.82 -14.19
CA PHE A 28 -1.72 -7.31 -12.85
C PHE A 28 -2.22 -6.32 -11.79
N ILE A 29 -2.90 -6.83 -10.75
CA ILE A 29 -3.29 -6.02 -9.60
C ILE A 29 -2.87 -6.73 -8.31
N HIS A 30 -2.05 -6.07 -7.51
CA HIS A 30 -1.70 -6.53 -6.17
C HIS A 30 -2.63 -5.90 -5.14
N ILE A 31 -3.53 -6.69 -4.55
CA ILE A 31 -4.56 -6.22 -3.62
C ILE A 31 -4.15 -6.50 -2.17
N PHE A 32 -4.08 -5.45 -1.34
CA PHE A 32 -3.89 -5.59 0.10
C PHE A 32 -5.19 -6.03 0.77
N ALA A 33 -5.21 -7.30 1.19
CA ALA A 33 -6.33 -7.94 1.89
C ALA A 33 -5.85 -8.42 3.28
N PRO A 34 -6.11 -7.65 4.34
CA PRO A 34 -5.76 -8.05 5.70
C PRO A 34 -6.40 -9.37 6.12
N CYS A 35 -5.63 -10.21 6.82
CA CYS A 35 -6.09 -11.49 7.36
C CYS A 35 -6.14 -11.43 8.89
N PRO A 36 -7.32 -11.25 9.53
CA PRO A 36 -7.44 -11.10 10.98
C PRO A 36 -6.82 -12.27 11.74
N THR A 37 -7.09 -13.49 11.29
CA THR A 37 -6.58 -14.72 11.92
C THR A 37 -5.06 -14.81 11.84
N GLY A 38 -4.48 -14.60 10.65
CA GLY A 38 -3.04 -14.70 10.44
C GLY A 38 -2.25 -13.56 11.08
N TRP A 39 -2.81 -12.35 11.09
CA TRP A 39 -2.12 -11.16 11.61
C TRP A 39 -2.46 -10.90 13.07
N ARG A 40 -3.39 -11.67 13.64
CA ARG A 40 -3.80 -11.67 15.05
C ARG A 40 -4.32 -10.31 15.51
N TYR A 41 -5.44 -9.88 14.93
CA TYR A 41 -6.20 -8.70 15.34
C TYR A 41 -7.72 -8.96 15.25
N PRO A 42 -8.57 -8.18 15.95
CA PRO A 42 -10.03 -8.37 15.91
C PRO A 42 -10.65 -8.19 14.51
N PRO A 43 -11.54 -9.07 14.02
CA PRO A 43 -12.08 -8.99 12.66
C PRO A 43 -12.77 -7.66 12.29
N ASP A 44 -13.39 -6.98 13.26
CA ASP A 44 -14.02 -5.66 13.09
C ASP A 44 -13.00 -4.53 12.77
N LYS A 45 -11.71 -4.77 13.00
CA LYS A 45 -10.60 -3.84 12.72
C LYS A 45 -10.00 -3.98 11.33
N THR A 46 -10.51 -4.89 10.50
CA THR A 46 -10.00 -5.17 9.14
C THR A 46 -9.83 -3.91 8.30
N LEU A 47 -10.87 -3.06 8.21
CA LEU A 47 -10.81 -1.82 7.42
C LEU A 47 -9.90 -0.76 8.05
N GLU A 48 -9.76 -0.77 9.38
CA GLU A 48 -8.89 0.15 10.10
C GLU A 48 -7.41 -0.16 9.81
N ILE A 49 -7.02 -1.44 9.93
CA ILE A 49 -5.69 -1.94 9.57
C ILE A 49 -5.38 -1.67 8.09
N ALA A 50 -6.34 -1.97 7.20
CA ALA A 50 -6.22 -1.68 5.77
C ALA A 50 -5.95 -0.20 5.49
N LYS A 51 -6.66 0.73 6.15
CA LYS A 51 -6.46 2.18 6.01
C LYS A 51 -5.08 2.61 6.51
N GLN A 52 -4.68 2.09 7.67
CA GLN A 52 -3.39 2.43 8.28
C GLN A 52 -2.21 1.98 7.42
N ALA A 53 -2.29 0.81 6.78
CA ALA A 53 -1.22 0.33 5.90
C ALA A 53 -0.85 1.33 4.79
N THR A 54 -1.82 2.02 4.19
CA THR A 54 -1.52 3.05 3.17
C THR A 54 -1.17 4.40 3.78
N HIS A 55 -1.86 4.85 4.83
CA HIS A 55 -1.50 6.12 5.49
C HIS A 55 -0.08 6.10 6.10
N ALA A 56 0.38 4.93 6.53
CA ALA A 56 1.73 4.70 7.04
C ALA A 56 2.73 4.33 5.93
N LYS A 57 2.35 4.40 4.64
CA LYS A 57 3.23 4.12 3.49
C LYS A 57 3.76 2.67 3.43
N VAL A 58 3.28 1.76 4.28
CA VAL A 58 3.60 0.32 4.27
C VAL A 58 3.07 -0.35 2.99
N PHE A 59 1.89 0.07 2.54
CA PHE A 59 1.31 -0.37 1.27
C PHE A 59 0.81 0.83 0.44
N PRO A 60 1.70 1.44 -0.37
CA PRO A 60 1.36 2.55 -1.25
C PRO A 60 0.40 2.12 -2.36
N LEU A 61 -0.50 3.02 -2.75
CA LEU A 61 -1.41 2.80 -3.88
C LEU A 61 -0.88 3.52 -5.12
N TYR A 62 -0.60 2.78 -6.18
CA TYR A 62 -0.10 3.34 -7.43
C TYR A 62 -0.53 2.52 -8.65
N GLU A 63 -0.36 3.10 -9.83
CA GLU A 63 -0.58 2.48 -11.14
C GLU A 63 0.67 2.66 -11.99
N VAL A 64 0.90 1.69 -12.88
CA VAL A 64 1.90 1.72 -13.94
C VAL A 64 1.21 1.38 -15.25
N GLU A 65 1.15 2.36 -16.14
CA GLU A 65 0.55 2.25 -17.47
C GLU A 65 1.53 2.77 -18.51
N ASP A 66 1.88 1.94 -19.48
CA ASP A 66 2.83 2.27 -20.55
C ASP A 66 4.15 2.89 -20.06
N GLY A 67 4.64 2.39 -18.92
CA GLY A 67 5.87 2.86 -18.26
C GLY A 67 5.67 4.06 -17.32
N VAL A 68 4.50 4.72 -17.36
CA VAL A 68 4.19 5.89 -16.55
C VAL A 68 3.67 5.48 -15.18
N TYR A 69 4.34 5.96 -14.13
CA TYR A 69 3.95 5.74 -12.74
C TYR A 69 3.00 6.84 -12.28
N THR A 70 1.92 6.46 -11.61
CA THR A 70 1.04 7.40 -10.91
C THR A 70 0.81 6.94 -9.48
N VAL A 71 1.29 7.70 -8.51
CA VAL A 71 1.21 7.39 -7.08
C VAL A 71 0.06 8.16 -6.45
N LYS A 72 -0.85 7.45 -5.79
CA LYS A 72 -1.97 8.07 -5.09
C LYS A 72 -1.52 8.53 -3.70
N GLN A 73 -1.38 9.84 -3.55
CA GLN A 73 -0.97 10.47 -2.30
C GLN A 73 -2.17 10.75 -1.40
N PHE A 74 -1.98 10.56 -0.09
CA PHE A 74 -2.99 10.81 0.93
C PHE A 74 -2.51 11.90 1.87
N LYS A 75 -3.38 12.84 2.23
CA LYS A 75 -3.05 13.92 3.18
C LYS A 75 -2.89 13.42 4.62
N LYS A 76 -3.52 12.29 4.95
CA LYS A 76 -3.48 11.71 6.29
C LYS A 76 -2.29 10.77 6.38
N GLU A 77 -1.43 11.01 7.35
CA GLU A 77 -0.33 10.13 7.70
C GLU A 77 -0.67 9.34 8.97
N ALA A 78 -0.05 8.17 9.11
CA ALA A 78 -0.10 7.33 10.30
C ALA A 78 1.31 6.82 10.60
N SER A 79 1.60 6.56 11.88
CA SER A 79 2.89 5.97 12.26
C SER A 79 2.98 4.50 11.80
N ILE A 80 4.15 4.11 11.31
CA ILE A 80 4.44 2.71 10.96
C ILE A 80 4.46 1.86 12.23
N GLU A 81 5.08 2.34 13.30
CA GLU A 81 5.08 1.66 14.60
C GLU A 81 3.64 1.40 15.09
N GLU A 82 2.76 2.42 15.06
CA GLU A 82 1.36 2.25 15.46
C GLU A 82 0.64 1.18 14.61
N TYR A 83 0.89 1.15 13.30
CA TYR A 83 0.36 0.11 12.42
C TYR A 83 0.87 -1.28 12.81
N LEU A 84 2.16 -1.43 13.09
CA LEU A 84 2.78 -2.70 13.47
C LEU A 84 2.23 -3.21 14.81
N MET A 85 2.17 -2.34 15.82
CA MET A 85 1.78 -2.71 17.19
C MET A 85 0.30 -3.12 17.33
N ARG A 86 -0.53 -2.80 16.34
CA ARG A 86 -1.93 -3.23 16.27
C ARG A 86 -2.12 -4.68 15.82
N GLN A 87 -1.04 -5.35 15.39
CA GLN A 87 -1.09 -6.71 14.84
C GLN A 87 -0.28 -7.65 15.70
N GLY A 88 -0.90 -8.73 16.20
CA GLY A 88 -0.21 -9.69 17.05
C GLY A 88 0.96 -10.42 16.38
N ARG A 89 1.03 -10.45 15.04
CA ARG A 89 2.17 -11.02 14.30
C ARG A 89 3.49 -10.27 14.50
N PHE A 90 3.45 -9.02 14.94
CA PHE A 90 4.65 -8.18 15.13
C PHE A 90 5.05 -7.98 16.59
N ARG A 91 4.38 -8.63 17.55
CA ARG A 91 4.66 -8.49 18.99
C ARG A 91 6.08 -8.85 19.43
N HIS A 92 6.84 -9.57 18.61
CA HIS A 92 8.19 -10.01 18.90
C HIS A 92 9.26 -9.02 18.41
N LEU A 93 8.88 -8.00 17.65
CA LEU A 93 9.81 -7.03 17.10
C LEU A 93 10.39 -6.16 18.22
N THR A 94 11.68 -5.92 18.13
CA THR A 94 12.42 -4.93 18.91
C THR A 94 12.26 -3.54 18.30
N GLN A 95 12.61 -2.49 19.05
CA GLN A 95 12.56 -1.12 18.54
C GLN A 95 13.48 -0.93 17.31
N GLU A 96 14.69 -1.50 17.34
CA GLU A 96 15.65 -1.38 16.23
C GLU A 96 15.13 -2.02 14.92
N GLU A 97 14.38 -3.12 15.03
CA GLU A 97 13.72 -3.75 13.89
C GLU A 97 12.55 -2.91 13.37
N ILE A 98 11.76 -2.29 14.27
CA ILE A 98 10.69 -1.37 13.90
C ILE A 98 11.27 -0.16 13.14
N ASP A 99 12.33 0.45 13.66
CA ASP A 99 12.99 1.60 13.03
C ASP A 99 13.55 1.22 11.64
N THR A 100 14.08 0.00 11.51
CA THR A 100 14.56 -0.53 10.23
C THR A 100 13.42 -0.75 9.23
N ILE A 101 12.29 -1.30 9.66
CA ILE A 101 11.09 -1.47 8.84
C ILE A 101 10.58 -0.09 8.37
N GLU A 102 10.50 0.87 9.29
CA GLU A 102 10.06 2.23 8.98
C GLU A 102 10.95 2.88 7.91
N ARG A 103 12.27 2.86 8.10
CA ARG A 103 13.23 3.36 7.11
C ARG A 103 13.03 2.71 5.74
N ASN A 104 12.92 1.38 5.69
CA ASN A 104 12.73 0.66 4.43
C ASN A 104 11.42 1.02 3.72
N CYS A 105 10.33 1.18 4.46
CA CYS A 105 9.05 1.59 3.90
C CYS A 105 9.11 3.01 3.33
N LEU A 106 9.73 3.94 4.05
CA LEU A 106 9.88 5.33 3.60
C LEU A 106 10.80 5.44 2.38
N GLU A 107 11.95 4.75 2.39
CA GLU A 107 12.85 4.70 1.23
C GLU A 107 12.17 4.11 -0.02
N TRP A 108 11.35 3.07 0.16
CA TRP A 108 10.57 2.50 -0.94
C TRP A 108 9.54 3.49 -1.47
N TYR A 109 8.83 4.18 -0.59
CA TYR A 109 7.85 5.20 -0.99
C TYR A 109 8.52 6.35 -1.76
N ASP A 110 9.67 6.83 -1.30
CA ASP A 110 10.43 7.89 -1.99
C ASP A 110 10.91 7.45 -3.37
N LYS A 111 11.31 6.17 -3.53
CA LYS A 111 11.64 5.60 -4.85
C LYS A 111 10.43 5.63 -5.79
N LEU A 112 9.24 5.27 -5.31
CA LEU A 112 8.02 5.34 -6.11
C LEU A 112 7.69 6.76 -6.55
N LEU A 113 7.85 7.76 -5.67
CA LEU A 113 7.65 9.16 -6.02
C LEU A 113 8.65 9.63 -7.08
N LYS A 114 9.93 9.21 -6.98
CA LYS A 114 10.93 9.49 -8.01
C LYS A 114 10.57 8.86 -9.36
N CYS A 115 10.07 7.62 -9.37
CA CYS A 115 9.58 6.99 -10.60
C CYS A 115 8.42 7.78 -11.22
N GLU A 116 7.44 8.22 -10.42
CA GLU A 116 6.36 9.07 -10.91
C GLU A 116 6.87 10.39 -11.50
N MET A 117 7.83 11.05 -10.85
CA MET A 117 8.40 12.30 -11.38
C MET A 117 9.10 12.08 -12.73
N VAL A 118 10.03 11.12 -12.80
CA VAL A 118 10.82 10.86 -14.02
C VAL A 118 9.92 10.45 -15.18
N THR A 119 8.94 9.58 -14.94
CA THR A 119 8.10 9.02 -16.02
C THR A 119 6.99 9.95 -16.50
N LYS A 120 6.80 11.10 -15.84
CA LYS A 120 5.86 12.16 -16.27
C LYS A 120 6.55 13.35 -16.94
N GLU A 121 7.87 13.45 -16.84
CA GLU A 121 8.68 14.48 -17.48
C GLU A 121 9.12 14.08 -18.91
N GLU A 122 9.02 12.80 -19.26
CA GLU A 122 9.20 12.24 -20.61
C GLU A 122 7.90 12.24 -21.43
#